data_AF-A0A521VHH9-F1
#
_entry.id   AF-A0A521VHH9-F1
#
_cell.length_a   1.000
_cell.length_b   1.000
_cell.length_c   1.000
_cell.angle_alpha   90.00
_cell.angle_beta   90.00
_cell.angle_gamma   90.00
#
_symmetry.space_group_name_H-M   'P 1'
#
loop_
_entity.id
_entity.type
_entity.pdbx_description
1 polymer ?
#
loop_
_entity_poly.entity_id
_entity_poly.type
_entity_poly.pdbx_seq_one_letter_code
_entity_poly.pdbx_strand_id
1 'polypeptide(L)'
;MKLVVQVDPRRDREGTLTLRDAADRIVFGPVAVCATADQAVARQLGNAVRDPLRPGGHPPFGSYRFVKATPLEPDEHRARGPCALVFEPRTGDAVSAESHGRLLLELHGGAPGSGGALRPTGGGLRVADEVVEELATRLRGDPACELELQAVRESWWSRLVRRRRTLSDDEPVESGTSWGSSDSSGASEPAYSGRGGEFSGAGASGSWDAASTGRGAAATGAAVAAGAAIAAGAALAANESEQPAASDASDSEGASEMPDSTAAESDSSSPDSDSATSTSTSY
;
A
#
# COMPACT_ATOMS: atom_id res chain seq x y z
N MET A 1 18.84 4.98 6.38
CA MET A 1 18.52 5.49 5.01
C MET A 1 17.09 5.99 4.98
N LYS A 2 16.68 6.75 3.96
CA LYS A 2 15.30 7.24 3.84
C LYS A 2 14.75 7.05 2.44
N LEU A 3 13.65 6.32 2.32
CA LEU A 3 12.92 6.08 1.08
C LEU A 3 11.79 7.10 0.97
N VAL A 4 11.90 8.05 0.04
CA VAL A 4 10.90 9.10 -0.14
C VAL A 4 10.02 8.76 -1.34
N VAL A 5 8.71 8.66 -1.10
CA VAL A 5 7.69 8.41 -2.11
C VAL A 5 6.79 9.63 -2.24
N GLN A 6 6.79 10.23 -3.42
CA GLN A 6 5.98 11.41 -3.73
C GLN A 6 4.89 11.03 -4.73
N VAL A 7 3.62 11.17 -4.33
CA VAL A 7 2.47 10.82 -5.17
C VAL A 7 1.47 11.96 -5.23
N ASP A 8 0.65 11.99 -6.28
CA ASP A 8 -0.49 12.90 -6.32
C ASP A 8 -1.46 12.59 -5.15
N PRO A 9 -2.05 13.60 -4.48
CA PRO A 9 -3.08 13.36 -3.46
C PRO A 9 -4.20 12.43 -3.89
N ARG A 10 -4.59 12.44 -5.18
CA ARG A 10 -5.63 11.59 -5.78
C ARG A 10 -5.13 10.21 -6.20
N ARG A 11 -3.80 10.02 -6.30
CA ARG A 11 -3.15 8.78 -6.77
C ARG A 11 -3.77 8.26 -8.07
N ASP A 12 -4.07 9.16 -9.00
CA ASP A 12 -4.58 8.83 -10.34
C ASP A 12 -3.44 8.65 -11.36
N ARG A 13 -2.20 8.84 -10.93
CA ARG A 13 -0.97 8.73 -11.73
C ARG A 13 0.16 8.14 -10.91
N GLU A 14 1.16 7.63 -11.62
CA GLU A 14 2.42 7.20 -11.02
C GLU A 14 3.11 8.36 -10.30
N GLY A 15 3.63 8.07 -9.12
CA GLY A 15 4.48 8.96 -8.36
C GLY A 15 5.95 8.71 -8.65
N THR A 16 6.79 9.23 -7.75
CA THR A 16 8.24 9.07 -7.81
C THR A 16 8.76 8.53 -6.49
N LEU A 17 9.65 7.55 -6.57
CA LEU A 17 10.39 6.99 -5.45
C LEU A 17 11.87 7.35 -5.58
N THR A 18 12.47 7.80 -4.47
CA THR A 18 13.91 8.04 -4.33
C THR A 18 14.41 7.49 -3.02
N LEU A 19 15.59 6.86 -3.00
CA LEU A 19 16.29 6.48 -1.78
C LEU A 19 17.38 7.50 -1.48
N ARG A 20 17.44 7.95 -0.23
CA ARG A 20 18.39 8.93 0.28
C ARG A 20 19.26 8.35 1.38
N ASP A 21 20.52 8.75 1.40
CA ASP A 21 21.44 8.41 2.50
C ASP A 21 21.23 9.33 3.72
N ALA A 22 22.05 9.15 4.76
CA ALA A 22 21.99 9.98 5.98
C ALA A 22 22.37 11.45 5.76
N ALA A 23 23.03 11.77 4.64
CA ALA A 23 23.37 13.14 4.24
C ALA A 23 22.30 13.75 3.30
N ASP A 24 21.13 13.11 3.20
CA ASP A 24 20.01 13.48 2.32
C ASP A 24 20.34 13.45 0.82
N ARG A 25 21.44 12.78 0.43
CA ARG A 25 21.82 12.63 -0.98
C ARG A 25 21.04 11.49 -1.60
N ILE A 26 20.55 11.69 -2.83
CA ILE A 26 19.89 10.63 -3.60
C ILE A 26 20.94 9.59 -4.00
N VAL A 27 20.77 8.37 -3.51
CA VAL A 27 21.63 7.22 -3.83
C VAL A 27 20.97 6.23 -4.79
N PHE A 28 19.65 6.33 -4.97
CA PHE A 28 18.88 5.56 -5.95
C PHE A 28 17.58 6.29 -6.32
N GLY A 29 17.13 6.14 -7.57
CA GLY A 29 16.01 6.90 -8.14
C GLY A 29 16.43 8.22 -8.79
N PRO A 30 15.48 9.01 -9.33
CA PRO A 30 14.03 8.82 -9.27
C PRO A 30 13.53 7.63 -10.13
N VAL A 31 12.60 6.84 -9.60
CA VAL A 31 11.89 5.78 -10.34
C VAL A 31 10.38 5.91 -10.18
N ALA A 32 9.63 5.38 -11.15
CA ALA A 32 8.17 5.37 -11.11
C ALA A 32 7.64 4.45 -10.00
N VAL A 33 6.53 4.85 -9.37
CA VAL A 33 5.85 4.05 -8.34
C VAL A 33 4.34 4.24 -8.44
N CYS A 34 3.59 3.15 -8.40
CA CYS A 34 2.13 3.18 -8.35
C CYS A 34 1.66 3.06 -6.90
N ALA A 35 0.86 4.03 -6.46
CA ALA A 35 0.20 4.07 -5.16
C ALA A 35 -1.34 4.04 -5.30
N THR A 36 -1.81 3.48 -6.41
CA THR A 36 -3.23 3.41 -6.74
C THR A 36 -3.81 2.11 -6.22
N ALA A 37 -4.86 2.20 -5.41
CA ALA A 37 -5.59 1.00 -5.02
C ALA A 37 -6.48 0.51 -6.17
N ASP A 38 -6.54 -0.81 -6.33
CA ASP A 38 -7.36 -1.51 -7.29
C ASP A 38 -8.85 -1.34 -6.95
N GLN A 39 -9.62 -0.88 -7.92
CA GLN A 39 -11.02 -0.53 -7.73
C GLN A 39 -11.91 -1.74 -7.45
N ALA A 40 -11.59 -2.91 -8.02
CA ALA A 40 -12.36 -4.13 -7.81
C ALA A 40 -12.11 -4.67 -6.40
N VAL A 41 -10.85 -4.74 -5.98
CA VAL A 41 -10.47 -5.14 -4.61
C VAL A 41 -11.09 -4.18 -3.59
N ALA A 42 -11.00 -2.87 -3.82
CA ALA A 42 -11.57 -1.88 -2.92
C ALA A 42 -13.09 -2.03 -2.76
N ARG A 43 -13.83 -2.33 -3.85
CA ARG A 43 -15.28 -2.60 -3.79
C ARG A 43 -15.59 -3.88 -3.04
N GLN A 44 -14.84 -4.95 -3.28
CA GLN A 44 -15.00 -6.22 -2.58
C GLN A 44 -14.84 -6.05 -1.05
N LEU A 45 -13.98 -5.14 -0.63
CA LEU A 45 -13.74 -4.79 0.78
C LEU A 45 -14.67 -3.68 1.31
N GLY A 46 -15.72 -3.29 0.57
CA GLY A 46 -16.68 -2.27 1.02
C GLY A 46 -16.10 -0.85 1.09
N ASN A 47 -15.03 -0.58 0.34
CA ASN A 47 -14.32 0.69 0.25
C ASN A 47 -14.29 1.21 -1.20
N ALA A 48 -15.46 1.36 -1.83
CA ALA A 48 -15.55 1.73 -3.25
C ALA A 48 -14.89 3.07 -3.60
N VAL A 49 -14.78 3.99 -2.63
CA VAL A 49 -14.11 5.30 -2.80
C VAL A 49 -12.58 5.23 -2.63
N ARG A 50 -12.04 4.05 -2.27
CA ARG A 50 -10.61 3.82 -2.00
C ARG A 50 -10.05 4.72 -0.88
N ASP A 51 -10.88 4.96 0.15
CA ASP A 51 -10.52 5.73 1.34
C ASP A 51 -9.21 5.19 1.94
N PRO A 52 -8.14 6.01 2.04
CA PRO A 52 -6.85 5.57 2.55
C PRO A 52 -6.88 5.00 3.96
N LEU A 53 -7.85 5.36 4.79
CA LEU A 53 -7.93 4.84 6.15
C LEU A 53 -8.49 3.42 6.19
N ARG A 54 -9.25 2.98 5.18
CA ARG A 54 -9.95 1.69 5.19
C ARG A 54 -9.24 0.61 4.34
N PRO A 55 -9.41 -0.69 4.64
CA PRO A 55 -8.89 -1.77 3.82
C PRO A 55 -9.25 -1.64 2.33
N GLY A 56 -8.33 -2.02 1.44
CA GLY A 56 -8.48 -1.85 -0.01
C GLY A 56 -8.39 -0.39 -0.49
N GLY A 57 -8.09 0.56 0.40
CA GLY A 57 -7.89 1.96 0.06
C GLY A 57 -6.48 2.26 -0.43
N HIS A 58 -6.27 3.48 -0.92
CA HIS A 58 -4.94 3.98 -1.26
C HIS A 58 -3.99 3.93 -0.05
N PRO A 59 -2.66 3.76 -0.20
CA PRO A 59 -1.75 3.78 0.94
C PRO A 59 -1.78 5.16 1.66
N PRO A 60 -2.01 5.23 2.98
CA PRO A 60 -2.17 6.50 3.68
C PRO A 60 -0.88 7.31 3.69
N PHE A 61 -0.96 8.63 3.83
CA PHE A 61 0.24 9.44 3.93
C PHE A 61 0.87 9.31 5.32
N GLY A 62 2.19 9.44 5.42
CA GLY A 62 2.90 9.31 6.68
C GLY A 62 4.30 8.72 6.54
N SER A 63 4.91 8.46 7.69
CA SER A 63 6.18 7.72 7.76
C SER A 63 5.95 6.27 8.18
N TYR A 64 6.84 5.41 7.73
CA TYR A 64 6.84 3.99 8.01
C TYR A 64 8.26 3.51 8.31
N ARG A 65 8.39 2.53 9.20
CA ARG A 65 9.66 1.86 9.50
C ARG A 65 9.79 0.60 8.65
N PHE A 66 10.95 0.40 8.03
CA PHE A 66 11.25 -0.87 7.35
C PHE A 66 11.32 -2.02 8.35
N VAL A 67 10.60 -3.11 8.05
CA VAL A 67 10.56 -4.32 8.89
C VAL A 67 11.43 -5.41 8.29
N LYS A 68 11.14 -5.79 7.04
CA LYS A 68 11.83 -6.90 6.37
C LYS A 68 11.62 -6.88 4.87
N ALA A 69 12.53 -7.54 4.16
CA ALA A 69 12.33 -7.99 2.80
C ALA A 69 11.91 -9.47 2.82
N THR A 70 10.82 -9.81 2.16
CA THR A 70 10.27 -11.17 2.09
C THR A 70 10.37 -11.66 0.65
N PRO A 71 11.20 -12.67 0.35
CA PRO A 71 11.16 -13.35 -0.94
C PRO A 71 9.77 -13.96 -1.17
N LEU A 72 9.28 -13.89 -2.40
CA LEU A 72 7.99 -14.47 -2.79
C LEU A 72 8.20 -15.72 -3.62
N GLU A 73 7.21 -16.62 -3.57
CA GLU A 73 7.25 -17.87 -4.33
C GLU A 73 7.15 -17.61 -5.84
N PRO A 74 7.74 -18.46 -6.70
CA PRO A 74 7.78 -18.23 -8.15
C PRO A 74 6.40 -18.06 -8.82
N ASP A 75 5.36 -18.69 -8.27
CA ASP A 75 3.98 -18.56 -8.75
C ASP A 75 3.38 -17.16 -8.46
N GLU A 76 3.89 -16.44 -7.46
CA GLU A 76 3.50 -15.08 -7.14
C GLU A 76 4.24 -14.02 -7.98
N HIS A 77 5.37 -14.35 -8.61
CA HIS A 77 6.26 -13.37 -9.26
C HIS A 77 5.54 -12.54 -10.30
N ARG A 78 4.65 -13.14 -11.08
CA ARG A 78 3.86 -12.39 -12.09
C ARG A 78 2.97 -11.31 -11.43
N ALA A 79 2.41 -11.61 -10.27
CA ALA A 79 1.48 -10.74 -9.58
C ALA A 79 2.20 -9.69 -8.73
N ARG A 80 3.25 -10.08 -8.00
CA ARG A 80 3.87 -9.30 -6.93
C ARG A 80 5.38 -9.12 -7.06
N GLY A 81 6.00 -9.73 -8.06
CA GLY A 81 7.44 -9.71 -8.26
C GLY A 81 8.18 -10.71 -7.37
N PRO A 82 9.51 -10.69 -7.40
CA PRO A 82 10.35 -11.68 -6.71
C PRO A 82 10.43 -11.49 -5.20
N CYS A 83 10.14 -10.29 -4.70
CA CYS A 83 10.13 -9.99 -3.28
C CYS A 83 9.17 -8.84 -2.92
N ALA A 84 8.81 -8.77 -1.65
CA ALA A 84 8.05 -7.67 -1.05
C ALA A 84 8.81 -7.06 0.13
N LEU A 85 8.85 -5.73 0.19
CA LEU A 85 9.35 -4.95 1.31
C LEU A 85 8.19 -4.57 2.21
N VAL A 86 8.31 -4.87 3.50
CA VAL A 86 7.24 -4.64 4.49
C VAL A 86 7.63 -3.49 5.39
N PHE A 87 6.69 -2.57 5.61
CA PHE A 87 6.86 -1.40 6.45
C PHE A 87 5.72 -1.25 7.47
N GLU A 88 6.05 -0.80 8.68
CA GLU A 88 5.10 -0.52 9.77
C GLU A 88 4.83 0.99 9.86
N PRO A 89 3.58 1.43 10.03
CA PRO A 89 3.25 2.85 10.23
C PRO A 89 3.94 3.46 11.45
N ARG A 90 4.28 4.74 11.35
CA ARG A 90 4.92 5.51 12.43
C ARG A 90 4.27 6.86 12.71
N THR A 91 3.82 7.56 11.68
CA THR A 91 3.20 8.89 11.83
C THR A 91 2.09 9.15 10.80
N GLY A 92 1.31 10.20 11.02
CA GLY A 92 0.32 10.70 10.06
C GLY A 92 -0.91 9.79 9.90
N ASP A 93 -1.57 9.90 8.75
CA ASP A 93 -2.73 9.09 8.40
C ASP A 93 -2.41 7.58 8.44
N ALA A 94 -1.14 7.21 8.28
CA ALA A 94 -0.68 5.84 8.35
C ALA A 94 -0.97 5.19 9.71
N VAL A 95 -0.78 5.90 10.81
CA VAL A 95 -1.10 5.41 12.16
C VAL A 95 -2.62 5.38 12.36
N SER A 96 -3.35 6.39 11.89
CA SER A 96 -4.82 6.41 11.97
C SER A 96 -5.48 5.27 11.18
N ALA A 97 -4.82 4.75 10.14
CA ALA A 97 -5.31 3.61 9.38
C ALA A 97 -5.17 2.27 10.15
N GLU A 98 -4.30 2.19 11.16
CA GLU A 98 -4.13 0.98 11.97
C GLU A 98 -5.41 0.63 12.74
N SER A 99 -6.12 1.62 13.27
CA SER A 99 -7.41 1.42 13.97
C SER A 99 -8.51 0.88 13.04
N HIS A 100 -8.26 0.88 11.73
CA HIS A 100 -9.14 0.36 10.70
C HIS A 100 -8.61 -0.97 10.10
N GLY A 101 -7.63 -1.60 10.74
CA GLY A 101 -7.07 -2.90 10.36
C GLY A 101 -5.93 -2.83 9.33
N ARG A 102 -5.36 -1.65 9.08
CA ARG A 102 -4.22 -1.49 8.17
C ARG A 102 -2.90 -1.45 8.92
N LEU A 103 -2.35 -2.61 9.20
CA LEU A 103 -1.17 -2.76 10.07
C LEU A 103 0.16 -2.61 9.33
N LEU A 104 0.19 -2.86 8.03
CA LEU A 104 1.42 -2.89 7.24
C LEU A 104 1.23 -2.21 5.89
N LEU A 105 2.32 -1.64 5.39
CA LEU A 105 2.47 -1.20 4.01
C LEU A 105 3.44 -2.14 3.28
N GLU A 106 3.01 -2.69 2.16
CA GLU A 106 3.87 -3.48 1.28
C GLU A 106 4.32 -2.65 0.08
N LEU A 107 5.61 -2.75 -0.28
CA LEU A 107 6.16 -2.32 -1.55
C LEU A 107 6.66 -3.55 -2.29
N HIS A 108 6.13 -3.81 -3.47
CA HIS A 108 6.47 -5.00 -4.23
C HIS A 108 6.57 -4.71 -5.74
N GLY A 109 7.02 -5.69 -6.50
CA GLY A 109 7.11 -5.62 -7.96
C GLY A 109 5.87 -6.16 -8.66
N GLY A 110 6.11 -6.84 -9.77
CA GLY A 110 5.21 -7.68 -10.55
C GLY A 110 5.03 -7.15 -11.96
N ALA A 111 4.60 -8.04 -12.85
CA ALA A 111 4.53 -7.76 -14.29
C ALA A 111 3.79 -6.45 -14.59
N PRO A 112 4.23 -5.68 -15.59
CA PRO A 112 3.56 -4.44 -15.97
C PRO A 112 2.13 -4.71 -16.50
N GLY A 113 1.34 -3.65 -16.53
CA GLY A 113 0.03 -3.61 -17.18
C GLY A 113 0.14 -3.44 -18.70
N SER A 114 -1.01 -3.25 -19.35
CA SER A 114 -1.06 -2.91 -20.77
C SER A 114 -0.29 -1.62 -21.05
N GLY A 115 0.58 -1.63 -22.07
CA GLY A 115 1.40 -0.46 -22.41
C GLY A 115 2.58 -0.21 -21.47
N GLY A 116 2.95 -1.17 -20.62
CA GLY A 116 4.13 -1.08 -19.75
C GLY A 116 3.91 -0.31 -18.44
N ALA A 117 2.71 0.21 -18.19
CA ALA A 117 2.39 0.97 -16.98
C ALA A 117 2.37 0.10 -15.72
N LEU A 118 2.65 0.70 -14.56
CA LEU A 118 2.54 0.01 -13.27
C LEU A 118 1.06 -0.24 -12.91
N ARG A 119 0.75 -1.46 -12.48
CA ARG A 119 -0.62 -1.84 -12.11
C ARG A 119 -1.03 -1.31 -10.72
N PRO A 120 -2.32 -1.02 -10.50
CA PRO A 120 -2.87 -0.82 -9.15
C PRO A 120 -2.59 -2.01 -8.21
N THR A 121 -2.70 -1.77 -6.91
CA THR A 121 -2.43 -2.74 -5.83
C THR A 121 -3.64 -2.89 -4.89
N GLY A 122 -3.61 -3.82 -3.94
CA GLY A 122 -4.61 -3.90 -2.87
C GLY A 122 -4.49 -2.82 -1.80
N GLY A 123 -3.72 -1.75 -2.03
CA GLY A 123 -3.44 -0.68 -1.06
C GLY A 123 -1.96 -0.54 -0.64
N GLY A 124 -1.06 -1.26 -1.31
CA GLY A 124 0.39 -1.11 -1.19
C GLY A 124 1.01 -0.20 -2.27
N LEU A 125 2.33 -0.28 -2.41
CA LEU A 125 3.11 0.38 -3.45
C LEU A 125 3.60 -0.66 -4.47
N ARG A 126 3.56 -0.31 -5.75
CA ARG A 126 4.14 -1.12 -6.83
C ARG A 126 5.24 -0.37 -7.56
N VAL A 127 6.33 -1.07 -7.84
CA VAL A 127 7.46 -0.62 -8.68
C VAL A 127 7.79 -1.71 -9.71
N ALA A 128 8.80 -1.49 -10.56
CA ALA A 128 9.33 -2.55 -11.43
C ALA A 128 10.09 -3.62 -10.60
N ASP A 129 10.21 -4.84 -11.13
CA ASP A 129 10.83 -5.97 -10.42
C ASP A 129 12.30 -5.67 -10.06
N GLU A 130 13.04 -5.10 -11.00
CA GLU A 130 14.45 -4.76 -10.82
C GLU A 130 14.62 -3.71 -9.71
N VAL A 131 13.62 -2.82 -9.54
CA VAL A 131 13.62 -1.79 -8.49
C VAL A 131 13.44 -2.42 -7.11
N VAL A 132 12.52 -3.38 -6.94
CA VAL A 132 12.28 -3.97 -5.62
C VAL A 132 13.44 -4.86 -5.18
N GLU A 133 14.07 -5.60 -6.10
CA GLU A 133 15.26 -6.41 -5.81
C GLU A 133 16.45 -5.55 -5.38
N GLU A 134 16.64 -4.45 -6.10
CA GLU A 134 17.72 -3.50 -5.87
C GLU A 134 17.53 -2.73 -4.55
N LEU A 135 16.28 -2.39 -4.19
CA LEU A 135 15.95 -1.88 -2.87
C LEU A 135 16.14 -2.95 -1.78
N ALA A 136 15.69 -4.19 -1.99
CA ALA A 136 15.87 -5.29 -1.03
C ALA A 136 17.35 -5.53 -0.70
N THR A 137 18.21 -5.46 -1.71
CA THR A 137 19.67 -5.58 -1.56
C THR A 137 20.24 -4.46 -0.70
N ARG A 138 19.85 -3.20 -0.95
CA ARG A 138 20.33 -2.04 -0.18
C ARG A 138 19.82 -2.03 1.26
N LEU A 139 18.58 -2.48 1.48
CA LEU A 139 17.94 -2.41 2.80
C LEU A 139 18.31 -3.59 3.72
N ARG A 140 18.90 -4.68 3.21
CA ARG A 140 19.26 -5.88 3.98
C ARG A 140 20.16 -5.61 5.20
N GLY A 141 20.88 -4.49 5.22
CA GLY A 141 21.75 -4.08 6.33
C GLY A 141 21.31 -2.84 7.11
N ASP A 142 20.16 -2.25 6.79
CA ASP A 142 19.70 -0.99 7.40
C ASP A 142 18.28 -1.13 7.96
N PRO A 143 18.11 -1.72 9.16
CA PRO A 143 16.81 -1.84 9.82
C PRO A 143 16.27 -0.46 10.27
N ALA A 144 17.09 0.58 10.25
CA ALA A 144 16.69 1.94 10.57
C ALA A 144 16.18 2.69 9.32
N CYS A 145 16.02 2.02 8.18
CA CYS A 145 15.44 2.65 7.00
C CYS A 145 13.98 3.05 7.25
N GLU A 146 13.67 4.30 6.93
CA GLU A 146 12.30 4.82 6.97
C GLU A 146 11.78 5.05 5.56
N LEU A 147 10.48 4.84 5.36
CA LEU A 147 9.75 5.23 4.17
C LEU A 147 8.86 6.42 4.52
N GLU A 148 8.95 7.50 3.74
CA GLU A 148 8.05 8.65 3.84
C GLU A 148 7.18 8.72 2.60
N LEU A 149 5.88 8.49 2.76
CA LEU A 149 4.88 8.63 1.72
C LEU A 149 4.21 10.00 1.87
N GLN A 150 4.43 10.87 0.90
CA GLN A 150 3.97 12.25 0.94
C GLN A 150 3.29 12.68 -0.35
N ALA A 151 2.37 13.64 -0.20
CA ALA A 151 1.77 14.30 -1.35
C ALA A 151 2.83 15.14 -2.08
N VAL A 152 2.84 15.06 -3.41
CA VAL A 152 3.57 16.02 -4.24
C VAL A 152 3.02 17.41 -3.91
N ARG A 153 3.85 18.27 -3.32
CA ARG A 153 3.56 19.70 -3.23
C ARG A 153 3.71 20.26 -4.64
N GLU A 154 2.64 20.19 -5.42
CA GLU A 154 2.64 20.84 -6.72
C GLU A 154 2.89 22.32 -6.49
N SER A 155 4.08 22.80 -6.85
CA SER A 155 4.30 24.22 -6.96
C SER A 155 3.30 24.75 -7.98
N TRP A 156 2.72 25.91 -7.68
CA TRP A 156 1.78 26.58 -8.58
C TRP A 156 2.37 26.76 -10.00
N TRP A 157 3.70 26.89 -10.10
CA TRP A 157 4.44 26.92 -11.37
C TRP A 157 4.32 25.61 -12.17
N SER A 158 4.46 24.45 -11.52
CA SER A 158 4.29 23.15 -12.20
C SER A 158 2.87 22.98 -12.75
N ARG A 159 1.86 23.56 -12.09
CA ARG A 159 0.48 23.63 -12.61
C ARG A 159 0.36 24.56 -13.81
N LEU A 160 1.02 25.72 -13.77
CA LEU A 160 0.93 26.72 -14.82
C LEU A 160 1.66 26.30 -16.11
N VAL A 161 2.83 25.66 -15.98
CA VAL A 161 3.60 25.17 -17.12
C VAL A 161 2.90 23.98 -17.80
N ARG A 162 2.19 23.12 -17.05
CA ARG A 162 1.40 22.03 -17.65
C ARG A 162 0.23 22.52 -18.49
N ARG A 163 -0.44 23.63 -18.13
CA ARG A 163 -1.52 24.20 -18.96
C ARG A 163 -1.05 24.69 -20.33
N ARG A 164 0.24 25.02 -20.50
CA ARG A 164 0.75 25.48 -21.79
C ARG A 164 1.01 24.35 -22.79
N ARG A 165 1.23 23.10 -22.35
CA ARG A 165 1.51 22.00 -23.28
C ARG A 165 0.26 21.43 -23.95
N THR A 166 -0.92 21.59 -23.36
CA THR A 166 -2.17 21.12 -23.97
C THR A 166 -2.74 22.07 -25.02
N LEU A 167 -2.04 23.15 -25.36
CA LEU A 167 -2.50 24.19 -26.29
C LEU A 167 -1.65 24.25 -27.56
N SER A 168 -0.74 23.29 -27.77
CA SER A 168 0.22 23.32 -28.88
C SER A 168 0.22 22.07 -29.76
N ASP A 169 -0.65 21.08 -29.50
CA ASP A 169 -0.76 19.86 -30.33
C ASP A 169 -2.06 19.80 -31.15
N ASP A 170 -2.75 20.93 -31.35
CA ASP A 170 -3.63 21.10 -32.53
C ASP A 170 -2.74 21.44 -33.73
N GLU A 171 -1.88 20.50 -34.13
CA GLU A 171 -1.35 20.48 -35.49
C GLU A 171 -2.58 20.32 -36.41
N PRO A 172 -2.83 21.28 -37.31
CA PRO A 172 -3.93 21.16 -38.27
C PRO A 172 -3.69 19.87 -39.05
N VAL A 173 -4.64 18.95 -38.95
CA VAL A 173 -4.68 17.75 -39.78
C VAL A 173 -4.59 18.22 -41.22
N GLU A 174 -3.41 18.12 -41.82
CA GLU A 174 -3.25 18.35 -43.25
C GLU A 174 -4.17 17.34 -43.92
N SER A 175 -5.23 17.89 -44.50
CA SER A 175 -6.21 17.21 -45.33
C SER A 175 -5.52 16.66 -46.57
N GLY A 176 -4.76 15.58 -46.39
CA GLY A 176 -4.24 14.72 -47.43
C GLY A 176 -5.42 13.99 -48.07
N THR A 177 -5.91 14.57 -49.15
CA THR A 177 -6.87 13.98 -50.07
C THR A 177 -6.27 12.73 -50.70
N SER A 178 -6.44 11.57 -50.05
CA SER A 178 -6.17 10.26 -50.65
C SER A 178 -7.45 9.74 -51.29
N TRP A 179 -7.67 10.12 -52.54
CA TRP A 179 -8.58 9.42 -53.44
C TRP A 179 -7.86 8.16 -53.95
N GLY A 180 -8.05 7.05 -53.26
CA GLY A 180 -7.57 5.73 -53.64
C GLY A 180 -8.74 4.78 -53.80
N SER A 181 -8.99 4.39 -55.04
CA SER A 181 -10.13 3.65 -55.56
C SER A 181 -10.45 2.32 -54.87
N SER A 182 -11.76 2.07 -54.83
CA SER A 182 -12.47 0.80 -54.82
C SER A 182 -11.69 -0.47 -55.16
N ASP A 183 -11.90 -1.53 -54.39
CA ASP A 183 -12.37 -2.79 -54.97
C ASP A 183 -13.15 -3.64 -53.96
N SER A 184 -14.29 -4.12 -54.45
CA SER A 184 -15.34 -4.84 -53.76
C SER A 184 -15.35 -6.32 -54.17
N SER A 185 -15.22 -7.21 -53.20
CA SER A 185 -15.68 -8.62 -53.25
C SER A 185 -15.32 -9.23 -51.89
N GLY A 186 -16.24 -9.61 -51.02
CA GLY A 186 -17.34 -10.54 -51.26
C GLY A 186 -17.01 -11.84 -50.51
N ALA A 187 -17.53 -12.00 -49.28
CA ALA A 187 -17.59 -13.29 -48.58
C ALA A 187 -18.59 -13.21 -47.42
N SER A 188 -19.84 -13.56 -47.75
CA SER A 188 -20.79 -14.35 -46.94
C SER A 188 -20.60 -14.42 -45.42
N GLU A 189 -21.52 -13.76 -44.71
CA GLU A 189 -21.85 -14.00 -43.31
C GLU A 189 -22.43 -15.41 -43.09
N PRO A 190 -21.96 -16.17 -42.09
CA PRO A 190 -22.78 -17.21 -41.48
C PRO A 190 -23.70 -16.58 -40.42
N ALA A 191 -25.00 -16.68 -40.66
CA ALA A 191 -26.04 -16.37 -39.69
C ALA A 191 -25.84 -17.19 -38.40
N TYR A 192 -25.41 -16.54 -37.33
CA TYR A 192 -25.32 -17.15 -36.00
C TYR A 192 -26.61 -16.86 -35.22
N SER A 193 -27.61 -17.75 -35.37
CA SER A 193 -28.81 -17.76 -34.53
C SER A 193 -28.48 -18.44 -33.19
N GLY A 194 -27.91 -17.68 -32.27
CA GLY A 194 -27.63 -18.10 -30.89
C GLY A 194 -28.88 -18.05 -30.02
N ARG A 195 -29.43 -19.24 -29.77
CA ARG A 195 -30.54 -19.61 -28.88
C ARG A 195 -30.50 -18.89 -27.52
N GLY A 196 -31.58 -18.20 -27.17
CA GLY A 196 -31.80 -17.65 -25.84
C GLY A 196 -31.76 -18.74 -24.77
N GLY A 197 -30.91 -18.54 -23.77
CA GLY A 197 -30.94 -19.28 -22.50
C GLY A 197 -31.54 -18.37 -21.44
N GLU A 198 -32.72 -18.75 -20.94
CA GLU A 198 -33.27 -18.26 -19.68
C GLU A 198 -32.25 -18.51 -18.56
N PHE A 199 -31.76 -17.44 -17.91
CA PHE A 199 -31.04 -17.55 -16.65
C PHE A 199 -32.02 -17.27 -15.51
N SER A 200 -32.79 -18.30 -15.18
CA SER A 200 -33.67 -18.35 -14.02
C SER A 200 -32.91 -18.99 -12.85
N GLY A 201 -32.79 -18.29 -11.73
CA GLY A 201 -32.32 -18.88 -10.46
C GLY A 201 -31.41 -17.93 -9.68
N ALA A 202 -31.98 -17.21 -8.72
CA ALA A 202 -31.89 -17.54 -7.29
C ALA A 202 -30.46 -17.31 -6.76
N GLY A 203 -30.18 -16.20 -6.09
CA GLY A 203 -30.71 -15.96 -4.75
C GLY A 203 -29.76 -16.59 -3.74
N ALA A 204 -28.69 -15.87 -3.38
CA ALA A 204 -27.80 -16.23 -2.28
C ALA A 204 -27.53 -14.97 -1.44
N SER A 205 -28.55 -14.53 -0.71
CA SER A 205 -28.36 -13.72 0.49
C SER A 205 -27.85 -14.64 1.60
N GLY A 206 -26.54 -14.89 1.62
CA GLY A 206 -25.88 -15.60 2.71
C GLY A 206 -25.53 -14.64 3.82
N SER A 207 -26.27 -14.73 4.93
CA SER A 207 -25.90 -14.16 6.23
C SER A 207 -24.54 -14.72 6.66
N TRP A 208 -23.61 -13.84 7.04
CA TRP A 208 -22.37 -14.22 7.72
C TRP A 208 -22.62 -14.23 9.22
N ASP A 209 -23.41 -15.21 9.69
CA ASP A 209 -23.44 -15.55 11.11
C ASP A 209 -22.30 -16.50 11.43
N ALA A 210 -21.55 -16.11 12.46
CA ALA A 210 -20.36 -16.75 12.95
C ALA A 210 -20.61 -18.18 13.46
N ALA A 211 -19.69 -19.09 13.15
CA ALA A 211 -19.42 -20.24 14.00
C ALA A 211 -17.96 -20.68 13.84
N SER A 212 -17.17 -20.36 14.87
CA SER A 212 -15.94 -21.04 15.23
C SER A 212 -16.22 -22.52 15.50
N THR A 213 -15.52 -23.44 14.82
CA THR A 213 -14.95 -24.69 15.38
C THR A 213 -14.32 -25.56 14.29
N GLY A 214 -13.11 -26.07 14.55
CA GLY A 214 -12.77 -27.47 14.25
C GLY A 214 -12.17 -27.84 12.88
N ARG A 215 -10.85 -28.05 12.89
CA ARG A 215 -10.04 -29.05 12.16
C ARG A 215 -10.64 -29.79 10.94
N GLY A 216 -10.00 -29.57 9.78
CA GLY A 216 -9.24 -30.60 9.05
C GLY A 216 -9.97 -31.49 8.04
N ALA A 217 -9.74 -31.25 6.74
CA ALA A 217 -9.50 -32.28 5.72
C ALA A 217 -9.16 -31.62 4.37
N ALA A 218 -8.21 -32.21 3.66
CA ALA A 218 -7.75 -31.81 2.34
C ALA A 218 -8.80 -32.10 1.24
N ALA A 219 -8.97 -31.17 0.30
CA ALA A 219 -9.42 -31.48 -1.06
C ALA A 219 -9.05 -30.33 -2.02
N THR A 220 -8.41 -30.74 -3.11
CA THR A 220 -8.08 -30.02 -4.33
C THR A 220 -9.28 -29.30 -4.96
N GLY A 221 -9.11 -28.01 -5.28
CA GLY A 221 -10.04 -27.24 -6.11
C GLY A 221 -9.40 -25.93 -6.56
N ALA A 222 -9.02 -25.86 -7.84
CA ALA A 222 -8.52 -24.65 -8.48
C ALA A 222 -9.63 -23.59 -8.52
N ALA A 223 -9.44 -22.49 -7.79
CA ALA A 223 -10.29 -21.31 -7.82
C ALA A 223 -9.43 -20.05 -7.71
N VAL A 224 -9.53 -19.21 -8.74
CA VAL A 224 -9.15 -17.79 -8.88
C VAL A 224 -8.52 -17.15 -7.64
N ALA A 225 -7.19 -17.13 -7.61
CA ALA A 225 -6.41 -16.38 -6.62
C ALA A 225 -6.44 -14.88 -6.92
N ALA A 226 -7.55 -14.22 -6.58
CA ALA A 226 -7.54 -12.81 -6.22
C ALA A 226 -7.16 -12.73 -4.73
N GLY A 227 -5.87 -12.89 -4.46
CA GLY A 227 -5.29 -12.81 -3.12
C GLY A 227 -5.41 -11.40 -2.55
N ALA A 228 -6.58 -11.07 -2.00
CA ALA A 228 -6.67 -10.10 -0.93
C ALA A 228 -6.04 -10.76 0.31
N ALA A 229 -4.71 -10.65 0.43
CA ALA A 229 -4.02 -10.95 1.68
C ALA A 229 -4.44 -9.87 2.70
N ILE A 230 -5.61 -10.06 3.31
CA ILE A 230 -5.86 -9.54 4.65
C ILE A 230 -4.91 -10.34 5.54
N ALA A 231 -3.72 -9.79 5.76
CA ALA A 231 -2.84 -10.23 6.82
C ALA A 231 -3.54 -9.93 8.15
N ALA A 232 -4.41 -10.86 8.58
CA ALA A 232 -4.84 -10.96 9.96
C ALA A 232 -3.61 -11.34 10.79
N GLY A 233 -2.88 -10.33 11.24
CA GLY A 233 -1.88 -10.48 12.28
C GLY A 233 -2.57 -10.81 13.60
N ALA A 234 -2.68 -12.10 13.90
CA ALA A 234 -3.03 -12.60 15.23
C ALA A 234 -2.43 -14.00 15.44
N ALA A 235 -1.11 -14.05 15.66
CA ALA A 235 -0.42 -15.13 16.36
C ALA A 235 1.00 -14.68 16.71
N LEU A 236 1.13 -13.86 17.75
CA LEU A 236 2.40 -13.59 18.41
C LEU A 236 2.17 -13.72 19.92
N ALA A 237 2.03 -14.97 20.37
CA ALA A 237 2.15 -15.38 21.75
C ALA A 237 2.52 -16.88 21.80
N ALA A 238 3.48 -17.20 22.68
CA ALA A 238 4.00 -18.51 23.05
C ALA A 238 5.06 -19.14 22.12
N ASN A 239 6.32 -18.77 22.35
CA ASN A 239 7.42 -19.73 22.25
C ASN A 239 8.46 -19.46 23.35
N GLU A 240 8.03 -19.60 24.61
CA GLU A 240 8.85 -20.08 25.73
C GLU A 240 8.34 -21.52 25.93
N SER A 241 9.10 -22.62 25.84
CA SER A 241 10.14 -23.03 26.76
C SER A 241 10.58 -24.43 26.31
N GLU A 242 11.84 -24.62 25.93
CA GLU A 242 12.48 -25.95 26.01
C GLU A 242 13.80 -25.76 26.75
N GLN A 243 13.69 -25.82 28.08
CA GLN A 243 14.81 -25.90 28.99
C GLN A 243 14.99 -27.38 29.38
N PRO A 244 16.21 -27.95 29.23
CA PRO A 244 16.46 -29.33 29.62
C PRO A 244 16.53 -29.46 31.15
N ALA A 245 15.99 -30.57 31.64
CA ALA A 245 16.00 -30.97 33.03
C ALA A 245 17.43 -31.08 33.59
N ALA A 246 17.69 -30.32 34.65
CA ALA A 246 18.74 -30.64 35.62
C ALA A 246 18.24 -30.24 37.01
N SER A 247 18.15 -31.26 37.86
CA SER A 247 18.03 -31.22 39.31
C SER A 247 18.99 -30.22 39.97
N ASP A 248 18.52 -29.47 40.95
CA ASP A 248 19.02 -29.65 42.33
C ASP A 248 18.16 -28.93 43.36
N ALA A 249 18.12 -29.52 44.54
CA ALA A 249 17.40 -29.06 45.72
C ALA A 249 18.09 -27.85 46.37
N SER A 250 17.31 -26.93 46.94
CA SER A 250 17.60 -26.37 48.27
C SER A 250 16.46 -25.47 48.76
N ASP A 251 15.98 -25.83 49.95
CA ASP A 251 15.23 -24.99 50.87
C ASP A 251 15.92 -23.64 51.11
N SER A 252 15.13 -22.56 51.18
CA SER A 252 15.34 -21.53 52.19
C SER A 252 14.09 -20.67 52.37
N GLU A 253 13.46 -20.83 53.53
CA GLU A 253 12.52 -19.91 54.13
C GLU A 253 13.17 -18.53 54.37
N GLY A 254 12.39 -17.45 54.21
CA GLY A 254 12.80 -16.07 54.51
C GLY A 254 11.78 -15.10 53.91
N ALA A 255 10.63 -14.90 54.55
CA ALA A 255 10.40 -13.93 55.61
C ALA A 255 10.56 -12.47 55.14
N SER A 256 9.43 -11.75 55.20
CA SER A 256 9.31 -10.33 55.58
C SER A 256 9.78 -9.27 54.58
N GLU A 257 8.87 -8.41 54.13
CA GLU A 257 8.78 -7.00 54.59
C GLU A 257 7.94 -6.16 53.60
N MET A 258 6.91 -5.51 54.14
CA MET A 258 6.20 -4.40 53.51
C MET A 258 6.97 -3.10 53.80
N PRO A 259 7.00 -2.16 52.86
CA PRO A 259 6.48 -0.82 53.15
C PRO A 259 5.58 -0.34 52.01
N ASP A 260 4.38 0.14 52.28
CA ASP A 260 4.05 1.45 52.85
C ASP A 260 4.25 2.63 51.88
N SER A 261 3.13 3.36 51.79
CA SER A 261 2.77 4.62 51.17
C SER A 261 3.85 5.56 50.60
N THR A 262 3.49 6.27 49.52
CA THR A 262 3.44 7.74 49.55
C THR A 262 2.76 8.31 48.31
N ALA A 263 1.80 9.18 48.59
CA ALA A 263 1.12 10.04 47.63
C ALA A 263 2.09 11.08 47.03
N ALA A 264 1.89 11.41 45.76
CA ALA A 264 2.38 12.65 45.19
C ALA A 264 1.31 13.21 44.26
N GLU A 265 0.48 14.09 44.84
CA GLU A 265 -0.29 15.08 44.12
C GLU A 265 0.67 16.03 43.40
N SER A 266 0.40 16.37 42.15
CA SER A 266 1.11 17.43 41.44
C SER A 266 0.13 18.18 40.56
N ASP A 267 -0.59 19.10 41.23
CA ASP A 267 -1.16 20.28 40.60
C ASP A 267 -0.05 21.08 39.92
N SER A 268 -0.16 21.29 38.62
CA SER A 268 0.60 22.32 37.93
C SER A 268 -0.33 23.13 37.03
N SER A 269 -0.73 24.26 37.59
CA SER A 269 -1.40 25.37 36.94
C SER A 269 -0.46 26.12 35.99
N SER A 270 -1.07 26.85 35.04
CA SER A 270 -0.62 28.11 34.37
C SER A 270 -0.27 27.99 32.88
N PRO A 271 -0.28 29.10 32.12
CA PRO A 271 -1.29 30.16 32.09
C PRO A 271 -1.71 30.54 30.64
N ASP A 272 -2.82 31.29 30.55
CA ASP A 272 -3.23 32.05 29.37
C ASP A 272 -2.09 32.95 28.86
N SER A 273 -1.85 32.94 27.55
CA SER A 273 -0.99 33.91 26.86
C SER A 273 -1.78 34.56 25.74
N ASP A 274 -2.41 35.68 26.12
CA ASP A 274 -2.82 36.75 25.22
C ASP A 274 -1.61 37.43 24.56
N SER A 275 -1.88 38.21 23.51
CA SER A 275 -1.05 39.26 22.88
C SER A 275 -0.01 38.79 21.84
N ALA A 276 0.20 39.44 20.68
CA ALA A 276 -0.22 40.76 20.21
C ALA A 276 -0.30 40.81 18.67
N THR A 277 -1.21 41.64 18.20
CA THR A 277 -1.30 42.26 16.89
C THR A 277 0.02 42.98 16.53
N SER A 278 0.53 42.81 15.32
CA SER A 278 1.55 43.70 14.76
C SER A 278 1.24 44.00 13.30
N THR A 279 0.56 45.13 13.12
CA THR A 279 0.47 45.90 11.90
C THR A 279 1.86 46.49 11.61
N SER A 280 2.45 46.22 10.45
CA SER A 280 3.56 47.02 9.95
C SER A 280 3.35 47.34 8.48
N THR A 281 3.01 48.61 8.28
CA THR A 281 2.92 49.36 7.03
C THR A 281 4.24 50.07 6.81
N SER A 282 4.88 49.93 5.65
CA SER A 282 5.85 50.87 5.03
C SER A 282 6.61 50.14 3.90
N TYR A 283 6.91 50.69 2.72
CA TYR A 283 6.58 51.93 1.99
C TYR A 283 6.62 51.57 0.50
#